data_AF-A0A1C6UQP1-F1
#
_entry.id   AF-A0A1C6UQP1-F1
#
_cell.length_a   1.000
_cell.length_b   1.000
_cell.length_c   1.000
_cell.angle_alpha   90.00
_cell.angle_beta   90.00
_cell.angle_gamma   90.00
#
_symmetry.space_group_name_H-M   'P 1'
#
loop_
_entity.id
_entity.type
_entity.pdbx_description
1 polymer ?
#
loop_
_entity_poly.entity_id
_entity_poly.type
_entity_poly.pdbx_seq_one_letter_code
_entity_poly.pdbx_strand_id
1 'polypeptide(L)'
;MDLRLQIASRLRAVNAKHCHEAFDRFGKRNALGPHGVVLFYVAADRHAPNGYRLMIATRLFLAGPESDDLPRVMHDLTRTAADNIARGNKRGQRWDPRGPEGSMVNGGDLDMPRDATYVGIGVSTLDSDAGPWHTVASSVHNQPLNTPHPKSVFDLAGQGIALLTDGTALRMVRDPHRRFGDDGVTSNKSLDAGRRWPYNPYANLTEQGDQALRAAWAQLTLLHSTLAEHLLARRPA
;
A
#
# COMPACT_ATOMS: atom_id res chain seq x y z
N MET A 1 14.66 -11.71 8.70
CA MET A 1 13.65 -10.69 9.06
C MET A 1 12.27 -11.25 8.78
N ASP A 2 11.31 -11.15 9.71
CA ASP A 2 9.93 -11.62 9.52
C ASP A 2 9.27 -10.96 8.29
N LEU A 3 8.39 -11.67 7.58
CA LEU A 3 7.72 -11.18 6.37
C LEU A 3 6.89 -9.91 6.65
N ARG A 4 6.23 -9.84 7.81
CA ARG A 4 5.38 -8.69 8.18
C ARG A 4 6.21 -7.43 8.35
N LEU A 5 7.39 -7.55 8.97
CA LEU A 5 8.36 -6.45 9.09
C LEU A 5 8.93 -6.04 7.73
N GLN A 6 9.24 -7.00 6.84
CA GLN A 6 9.63 -6.72 5.47
C GLN A 6 8.55 -5.92 4.71
N ILE A 7 7.29 -6.32 4.86
CA ILE A 7 6.16 -5.64 4.23
C ILE A 7 5.98 -4.23 4.79
N ALA A 8 5.99 -4.05 6.11
CA ALA A 8 5.88 -2.73 6.73
C ALA A 8 7.02 -1.80 6.30
N SER A 9 8.27 -2.29 6.30
CA SER A 9 9.43 -1.54 5.83
C SER A 9 9.33 -1.18 4.35
N ARG A 10 8.88 -2.12 3.51
CA ARG A 10 8.73 -1.88 2.07
C ARG A 10 7.60 -0.89 1.77
N LEU A 11 6.49 -0.99 2.49
CA LEU A 11 5.38 -0.04 2.39
C LEU A 11 5.81 1.37 2.80
N ARG A 12 6.61 1.50 3.87
CA ARG A 12 7.21 2.78 4.27
C ARG A 12 8.10 3.37 3.18
N ALA A 13 8.96 2.56 2.57
CA ALA A 13 9.82 3.01 1.49
C ALA A 13 9.00 3.45 0.26
N VAL A 14 7.94 2.72 -0.10
CA VAL A 14 7.01 3.12 -1.15
C VAL A 14 6.33 4.44 -0.82
N ASN A 15 5.83 4.61 0.41
CA ASN A 15 5.17 5.84 0.83
C ASN A 15 6.12 7.04 0.82
N ALA A 16 7.37 6.88 1.27
CA ALA A 16 8.37 7.93 1.20
C ALA A 16 8.68 8.35 -0.24
N LYS A 17 8.88 7.38 -1.14
CA LYS A 17 9.09 7.64 -2.57
C LYS A 17 7.88 8.30 -3.21
N HIS A 18 6.67 7.82 -2.91
CA HIS A 18 5.42 8.41 -3.39
C HIS A 18 5.29 9.86 -2.94
N CYS A 19 5.60 10.16 -1.67
CA CYS A 19 5.59 11.53 -1.16
C CYS A 19 6.54 12.44 -1.93
N HIS A 20 7.79 11.99 -2.16
CA HIS A 20 8.78 12.74 -2.91
C HIS A 20 8.32 13.03 -4.35
N GLU A 21 7.91 11.98 -5.07
CA GLU A 21 7.45 12.09 -6.47
C GLU A 21 6.16 12.93 -6.59
N ALA A 22 5.25 12.83 -5.62
CA ALA A 22 4.02 13.61 -5.61
C ALA A 22 4.30 15.08 -5.34
N PHE A 23 5.23 15.39 -4.43
CA PHE A 23 5.63 16.77 -4.13
C PHE A 23 6.36 17.40 -5.32
N ASP A 24 7.28 16.68 -5.95
CA ASP A 24 8.02 17.16 -7.14
C ASP A 24 7.10 17.46 -8.32
N ARG A 25 5.97 16.75 -8.42
CA ARG A 25 4.97 16.91 -9.48
C ARG A 25 3.79 17.77 -9.04
N PHE A 26 3.82 18.33 -7.83
CA PHE A 26 2.71 19.11 -7.29
C PHE A 26 2.42 20.32 -8.18
N GLY A 27 1.14 20.56 -8.47
CA GLY A 27 0.69 21.62 -9.38
C GLY A 27 0.98 21.39 -10.87
N LYS A 28 1.61 20.29 -11.27
CA LYS A 28 1.90 19.98 -12.69
C LYS A 28 0.79 19.14 -13.32
N ARG A 29 0.73 19.10 -14.66
CA ARG A 29 -0.25 18.29 -15.43
C ARG A 29 -0.18 16.79 -15.10
N ASN A 30 0.99 16.31 -14.67
CA ASN A 30 1.23 14.92 -14.27
C ASN A 30 1.35 14.76 -12.74
N ALA A 31 0.72 15.66 -11.97
CA ALA A 31 0.63 15.55 -10.51
C ALA A 31 0.10 14.18 -10.11
N LEU A 32 0.65 13.63 -9.03
CA LEU A 32 0.21 12.36 -8.46
C LEU A 32 -0.86 12.61 -7.41
N GLY A 33 -1.83 11.70 -7.34
CA GLY A 33 -2.85 11.69 -6.31
C GLY A 33 -2.29 11.29 -4.94
N PRO A 34 -3.08 11.49 -3.88
CA PRO A 34 -2.68 11.19 -2.50
C PRO A 34 -2.52 9.70 -2.22
N HIS A 35 -3.15 8.84 -3.02
CA HIS A 35 -3.22 7.40 -2.77
C HIS A 35 -2.41 6.59 -3.77
N GLY A 36 -2.01 5.40 -3.37
CA GLY A 36 -1.32 4.41 -4.17
C GLY A 36 -1.58 3.00 -3.65
N VAL A 37 -1.53 2.00 -4.53
CA VAL A 37 -1.72 0.59 -4.16
C VAL A 37 -0.43 -0.18 -4.33
N VAL A 38 -0.19 -1.14 -3.44
CA VAL A 38 0.97 -2.03 -3.45
C VAL A 38 0.48 -3.46 -3.39
N LEU A 39 0.81 -4.27 -4.38
CA LEU A 39 0.64 -5.72 -4.34
C LEU A 39 1.95 -6.34 -3.87
N PHE A 40 1.88 -7.21 -2.86
CA PHE A 40 3.03 -7.89 -2.28
C PHE A 40 3.10 -9.32 -2.79
N TYR A 41 4.30 -9.72 -3.19
CA TYR A 41 4.61 -11.06 -3.67
C TYR A 41 5.87 -11.60 -2.99
N VAL A 42 6.02 -12.92 -2.93
CA VAL A 42 7.29 -13.57 -2.59
C VAL A 42 7.75 -14.43 -3.75
N ALA A 43 9.03 -14.35 -4.06
CA ALA A 43 9.70 -15.24 -5.00
C ALA A 43 10.73 -16.09 -4.24
N ALA A 44 10.93 -17.33 -4.66
CA ALA A 44 11.96 -18.19 -4.08
C ALA A 44 13.35 -17.57 -4.33
N ASP A 45 14.15 -17.49 -3.28
CA ASP A 45 15.51 -16.96 -3.34
C ASP A 45 16.40 -17.74 -2.38
N ARG A 46 17.24 -18.61 -2.95
CA ARG A 46 18.18 -19.46 -2.21
C ARG A 46 19.27 -18.69 -1.47
N HIS A 47 19.49 -17.42 -1.84
CA HIS A 47 20.49 -16.56 -1.22
C HIS A 47 19.88 -15.69 -0.11
N ALA A 48 18.56 -15.59 -0.03
CA ALA A 48 17.88 -14.89 1.04
C ALA A 48 17.81 -15.75 2.32
N PRO A 49 18.00 -15.17 3.53
CA PRO A 49 18.02 -15.93 4.78
C PRO A 49 16.78 -16.78 5.07
N ASN A 50 15.62 -16.39 4.53
CA ASN A 50 14.35 -17.11 4.71
C ASN A 50 13.97 -17.97 3.49
N GLY A 51 14.84 -18.10 2.49
CA GLY A 51 14.56 -18.82 1.23
C GLY A 51 13.62 -18.08 0.28
N TYR A 52 13.24 -16.84 0.58
CA TYR A 52 12.39 -16.01 -0.27
C TYR A 52 12.82 -14.54 -0.26
N ARG A 53 12.46 -13.84 -1.33
CA ARG A 53 12.58 -12.38 -1.46
C ARG A 53 11.19 -11.75 -1.58
N LEU A 54 10.93 -10.71 -0.79
CA LEU A 54 9.74 -9.86 -0.94
C LEU A 54 9.87 -9.00 -2.20
N MET A 55 8.85 -9.03 -3.04
CA MET A 55 8.72 -8.22 -4.25
C MET A 55 7.41 -7.45 -4.26
N ILE A 56 7.38 -6.31 -4.94
CA ILE A 56 6.20 -5.45 -5.02
C ILE A 56 5.84 -5.06 -6.44
N ALA A 57 4.55 -4.92 -6.68
CA ALA A 57 4.02 -4.22 -7.84
C ALA A 57 3.14 -3.07 -7.34
N THR A 58 3.30 -1.87 -7.90
CA THR A 58 2.66 -0.65 -7.38
C THR A 58 1.78 0.01 -8.43
N ARG A 59 0.72 0.66 -7.98
CA ARG A 59 -0.06 1.61 -8.78
C ARG A 59 -0.05 2.96 -8.10
N LEU A 60 0.50 3.98 -8.76
CA LEU A 60 0.27 5.38 -8.40
C LEU A 60 -0.76 5.99 -9.36
N PHE A 61 -1.58 6.89 -8.85
CA PHE A 61 -2.65 7.54 -9.61
C PHE A 61 -2.26 8.97 -9.94
N LEU A 62 -2.78 9.49 -11.05
CA LEU A 62 -2.71 10.93 -11.30
C LEU A 62 -3.70 11.64 -10.37
N ALA A 63 -3.39 12.88 -10.01
CA ALA A 63 -4.25 13.71 -9.19
C ALA A 63 -5.57 14.01 -9.92
N GLY A 64 -6.68 13.90 -9.21
CA GLY A 64 -8.01 14.21 -9.71
C GLY A 64 -9.09 13.81 -8.69
N PRO A 65 -10.34 14.24 -8.88
CA PRO A 65 -11.40 14.02 -7.89
C PRO A 65 -11.64 12.53 -7.56
N GLU A 66 -11.39 11.65 -8.52
CA GLU A 66 -11.54 10.20 -8.34
C GLU A 66 -10.41 9.58 -7.51
N SER A 67 -9.20 10.16 -7.55
CA SER A 67 -8.03 9.64 -6.85
C SER A 67 -7.82 10.24 -5.45
N ASP A 68 -8.65 11.22 -5.06
CA ASP A 68 -8.63 11.82 -3.72
C ASP A 68 -9.44 11.00 -2.70
N ASP A 69 -10.45 10.24 -3.15
CA ASP A 69 -11.29 9.39 -2.31
C ASP A 69 -10.72 7.96 -2.25
N LEU A 70 -9.97 7.64 -1.19
CA LEU A 70 -9.33 6.33 -1.03
C LEU A 70 -10.33 5.16 -1.07
N PRO A 71 -11.44 5.15 -0.29
CA PRO A 71 -12.47 4.11 -0.41
C PRO A 71 -12.97 3.93 -1.85
N ARG A 72 -13.23 5.01 -2.58
CA ARG A 72 -13.69 4.94 -3.97
C ARG A 72 -12.63 4.37 -4.92
N VAL A 73 -11.37 4.78 -4.79
CA VAL A 73 -10.25 4.21 -5.56
C VAL A 73 -10.19 2.69 -5.39
N MET A 74 -10.32 2.20 -4.16
CA MET A 74 -10.27 0.78 -3.85
C MET A 74 -11.49 0.01 -4.38
N HIS A 75 -12.68 0.62 -4.28
CA HIS A 75 -13.89 0.09 -4.88
C HIS A 75 -13.75 -0.07 -6.40
N ASP A 76 -13.28 0.98 -7.10
CA ASP A 76 -13.13 0.96 -8.54
C ASP A 76 -12.04 -0.04 -9.01
N LEU A 77 -10.96 -0.18 -8.24
CA LEU A 77 -9.98 -1.25 -8.46
C LEU A 77 -10.56 -2.65 -8.26
N THR A 78 -11.45 -2.83 -7.28
CA THR A 78 -12.13 -4.12 -7.05
C THR A 78 -12.98 -4.50 -8.24
N ARG A 79 -13.80 -3.57 -8.75
CA ARG A 79 -14.60 -3.79 -9.96
C ARG A 79 -13.70 -4.10 -11.16
N THR A 80 -12.63 -3.34 -11.34
CA THR A 80 -11.67 -3.55 -12.44
C THR A 80 -11.03 -4.93 -12.38
N ALA A 81 -10.64 -5.38 -11.18
CA ALA A 81 -10.08 -6.71 -10.97
C ALA A 81 -11.11 -7.80 -11.32
N ALA A 82 -12.32 -7.70 -10.78
CA ALA A 82 -13.40 -8.66 -11.03
C ALA A 82 -13.73 -8.77 -12.54
N ASP A 83 -13.82 -7.64 -13.24
CA ASP A 83 -14.09 -7.61 -14.68
C ASP A 83 -12.96 -8.26 -15.49
N ASN A 84 -11.71 -7.98 -15.14
CA ASN A 84 -10.56 -8.58 -15.81
C ASN A 84 -10.47 -10.08 -15.57
N ILE A 85 -10.73 -10.53 -14.33
CA ILE A 85 -10.80 -11.96 -13.98
C ILE A 85 -11.89 -12.64 -14.81
N ALA A 86 -13.10 -12.07 -14.86
CA ALA A 86 -14.21 -12.62 -15.64
C ALA A 86 -13.89 -12.68 -17.15
N ARG A 87 -13.23 -11.64 -17.69
CA ARG A 87 -12.77 -11.63 -19.10
C ARG A 87 -11.73 -12.70 -19.37
N GLY A 88 -10.74 -12.85 -18.49
CA GLY A 88 -9.72 -13.90 -18.59
C GLY A 88 -10.35 -15.29 -18.58
N ASN A 89 -11.23 -15.56 -17.62
CA ASN A 89 -11.94 -16.83 -17.49
C ASN A 89 -12.75 -17.17 -18.76
N LYS A 90 -13.45 -16.19 -19.35
CA LYS A 90 -14.17 -16.36 -20.63
C LYS A 90 -13.26 -16.72 -21.80
N ARG A 91 -11.99 -16.29 -21.78
CA ARG A 91 -10.98 -16.59 -22.79
C ARG A 91 -10.17 -17.85 -22.49
N GLY A 92 -10.44 -18.54 -21.37
CA GLY A 92 -9.62 -19.66 -20.90
C GLY A 92 -8.21 -19.24 -20.49
N GLN A 93 -7.99 -17.96 -20.20
CA GLN A 93 -6.69 -17.40 -19.84
C GLN A 93 -6.73 -16.84 -18.43
N ARG A 94 -5.75 -17.21 -17.60
CA ARG A 94 -5.62 -16.63 -16.27
C ARG A 94 -5.10 -15.20 -16.40
N TRP A 95 -5.91 -14.25 -15.95
CA TRP A 95 -5.49 -12.85 -15.88
C TRP A 95 -4.42 -12.65 -14.80
N ASP A 96 -3.43 -11.80 -15.07
CA ASP A 96 -2.40 -11.40 -14.12
C ASP A 96 -2.49 -9.88 -13.93
N PRO A 97 -2.67 -9.37 -12.70
CA PRO A 97 -2.75 -7.92 -12.44
C PRO A 97 -1.47 -7.15 -12.81
N ARG A 98 -0.36 -7.86 -13.03
CA ARG A 98 0.93 -7.33 -13.51
C ARG A 98 1.07 -7.38 -15.04
N GLY A 99 0.17 -8.09 -15.71
CA GLY A 99 0.20 -8.29 -17.15
C GLY A 99 -0.23 -7.04 -17.92
N PRO A 100 0.12 -6.94 -19.21
CA PRO A 100 -0.22 -5.77 -20.03
C PRO A 100 -1.74 -5.62 -20.26
N GLU A 101 -2.47 -6.75 -20.33
CA GLU A 101 -3.91 -6.73 -20.53
C GLU A 101 -4.66 -6.38 -19.25
N GLY A 102 -5.21 -5.17 -19.18
CA GLY A 102 -5.98 -4.72 -18.02
C GLY A 102 -5.12 -4.54 -16.77
N SER A 103 -3.84 -4.14 -16.93
CA SER A 103 -2.90 -4.01 -15.82
C SER A 103 -3.47 -3.18 -14.67
N MET A 104 -3.37 -3.74 -13.45
CA MET A 104 -3.66 -3.00 -12.23
C MET A 104 -2.47 -2.17 -11.77
N VAL A 105 -1.25 -2.44 -12.24
CA VAL A 105 -0.03 -1.84 -11.72
C VAL A 105 0.72 -1.05 -12.81
N ASN A 106 1.46 -0.02 -12.41
CA ASN A 106 2.25 0.83 -13.31
C ASN A 106 3.69 1.07 -12.82
N GLY A 107 4.13 0.33 -11.81
CA GLY A 107 5.50 0.30 -11.31
C GLY A 107 5.73 -0.92 -10.43
N GLY A 108 6.93 -1.06 -9.87
CA GLY A 108 7.29 -2.17 -9.00
C GLY A 108 8.70 -2.68 -9.26
N ASP A 109 9.00 -3.85 -8.71
CA ASP A 109 10.24 -4.57 -9.00
C ASP A 109 10.18 -5.14 -10.43
N LEU A 110 11.12 -4.71 -11.28
CA LEU A 110 11.13 -5.06 -12.71
C LEU A 110 11.38 -6.55 -12.98
N ASP A 111 12.18 -7.19 -12.11
CA ASP A 111 12.61 -8.57 -12.26
C ASP A 111 11.68 -9.57 -11.58
N MET A 112 10.40 -9.21 -11.36
CA MET A 112 9.45 -10.07 -10.67
C MET A 112 9.12 -11.33 -11.49
N PRO A 113 9.41 -12.54 -10.99
CA PRO A 113 9.06 -13.77 -11.69
C PRO A 113 7.54 -13.92 -11.86
N ARG A 114 7.13 -14.57 -12.96
CA ARG A 114 5.70 -14.83 -13.23
C ARG A 114 5.07 -15.76 -12.20
N ASP A 115 5.85 -16.65 -11.61
CA ASP A 115 5.47 -17.60 -10.56
C ASP A 115 5.62 -17.05 -9.13
N ALA A 116 5.97 -15.76 -8.98
CA ALA A 116 5.95 -15.11 -7.67
C ALA A 116 4.57 -15.25 -7.02
N THR A 117 4.57 -15.65 -5.74
CA THR A 117 3.36 -15.97 -4.99
C THR A 117 2.80 -14.72 -4.33
N TYR A 118 1.51 -14.44 -4.54
CA TYR A 118 0.81 -13.32 -3.90
C TYR A 118 0.72 -13.53 -2.38
N VAL A 119 1.07 -12.50 -1.60
CA VAL A 119 1.03 -12.57 -0.12
C VAL A 119 0.19 -11.48 0.53
N GLY A 120 -0.25 -10.47 -0.23
CA GLY A 120 -1.10 -9.43 0.31
C GLY A 120 -1.17 -8.19 -0.56
N ILE A 121 -1.93 -7.21 -0.08
CA ILE A 121 -2.10 -5.90 -0.70
C ILE A 121 -1.94 -4.82 0.37
N GLY A 122 -1.51 -3.65 -0.04
CA GLY A 122 -1.52 -2.46 0.80
C GLY A 122 -1.82 -1.21 0.02
N VAL A 123 -2.00 -0.15 0.79
CA VAL A 123 -2.25 1.21 0.34
C VAL A 123 -1.15 2.08 0.92
N SER A 124 -0.60 2.95 0.08
CA SER A 124 0.14 4.13 0.49
C SER A 124 -0.79 5.32 0.39
N THR A 125 -0.87 6.12 1.44
CA THR A 125 -1.58 7.41 1.42
C THR A 125 -0.70 8.52 1.95
N LEU A 126 -0.79 9.68 1.30
CA LEU A 126 -0.13 10.91 1.72
C LEU A 126 -1.04 11.77 2.60
N ASP A 127 -2.31 11.38 2.74
CA ASP A 127 -3.18 11.93 3.78
C ASP A 127 -2.63 11.49 5.14
N SER A 128 -2.69 12.41 6.10
CA SER A 128 -2.12 12.20 7.42
C SER A 128 -2.97 12.87 8.49
N ASP A 129 -2.60 12.69 9.75
CA ASP A 129 -3.27 13.35 10.87
C ASP A 129 -3.12 14.88 10.81
N ALA A 130 -2.15 15.39 10.03
CA ALA A 130 -2.00 16.81 9.73
C ALA A 130 -3.02 17.33 8.69
N GLY A 131 -3.73 16.43 8.00
CA GLY A 131 -4.77 16.75 7.03
C GLY A 131 -4.56 16.11 5.66
N PRO A 132 -5.45 16.46 4.69
CA PRO A 132 -5.37 15.98 3.32
C PRO A 132 -4.08 16.42 2.61
N TRP A 133 -3.56 15.56 1.76
CA TRP A 133 -2.31 15.77 1.02
C TRP A 133 -2.25 17.13 0.33
N HIS A 134 -3.28 17.51 -0.43
CA HIS A 134 -3.26 18.76 -1.20
C HIS A 134 -3.16 20.00 -0.31
N THR A 135 -3.81 19.97 0.86
CA THR A 135 -3.73 21.05 1.84
C THR A 135 -2.32 21.13 2.44
N VAL A 136 -1.78 20.00 2.88
CA VAL A 136 -0.46 19.94 3.53
C VAL A 136 0.65 20.27 2.54
N ALA A 137 0.65 19.65 1.35
CA ALA A 137 1.63 19.89 0.30
C ALA A 137 1.60 21.35 -0.19
N SER A 138 0.40 21.92 -0.39
CA SER A 138 0.25 23.34 -0.74
C SER A 138 0.84 24.26 0.33
N SER A 139 0.63 23.96 1.62
CA SER A 139 1.16 24.77 2.72
C SER A 139 2.69 24.80 2.75
N VAL A 140 3.34 23.66 2.45
CA VAL A 140 4.81 23.57 2.39
C VAL A 140 5.35 24.16 1.09
N HIS A 141 4.66 23.95 -0.04
CA HIS A 141 5.08 24.47 -1.34
C HIS A 141 5.02 26.01 -1.39
N ASN A 142 4.00 26.61 -0.77
CA ASN A 142 3.73 28.05 -0.83
C ASN A 142 4.25 28.80 0.41
N GLN A 143 5.12 28.19 1.22
CA GLN A 143 5.64 28.83 2.42
C GLN A 143 6.47 30.08 2.08
N PRO A 144 6.35 31.19 2.85
CA PRO A 144 7.15 32.39 2.64
C PRO A 144 8.66 32.12 2.72
N LEU A 145 9.46 32.80 1.89
CA LEU A 145 10.92 32.64 1.85
C LEU A 145 11.61 32.97 3.19
N ASN A 146 11.00 33.84 4.01
CA ASN A 146 11.49 34.24 5.31
C ASN A 146 10.94 33.38 6.46
N THR A 147 10.29 32.25 6.17
CA THR A 147 9.76 31.35 7.20
C THR A 147 10.91 30.83 8.08
N PRO A 148 10.89 31.07 9.40
CA PRO A 148 11.85 30.48 10.31
C PRO A 148 11.68 28.95 10.32
N HIS A 149 12.74 28.19 10.04
CA HIS A 149 12.72 26.72 9.91
C HIS A 149 11.73 26.23 8.83
N PRO A 150 12.00 26.52 7.54
CA PRO A 150 11.13 26.12 6.44
C PRO A 150 10.97 24.59 6.43
N LYS A 151 9.72 24.14 6.23
CA LYS A 151 9.46 22.71 6.05
C LYS A 151 9.86 22.29 4.64
N SER A 152 10.18 21.02 4.51
CA SER A 152 10.51 20.36 3.25
C SER A 152 9.62 19.15 3.03
N VAL A 153 9.75 18.52 1.86
CA VAL A 153 9.10 17.23 1.57
C VAL A 153 9.47 16.14 2.58
N PHE A 154 10.66 16.23 3.20
CA PHE A 154 11.11 15.25 4.19
C PHE A 154 10.40 15.40 5.54
N ASP A 155 9.77 16.54 5.78
CA ASP A 155 8.98 16.84 6.98
C ASP A 155 7.50 16.43 6.84
N LEU A 156 7.09 16.00 5.63
CA LEU A 156 5.73 15.58 5.36
C LEU A 156 5.49 14.15 5.85
N ALA A 157 4.47 13.97 6.69
CA ALA A 157 4.01 12.66 7.13
C ALA A 157 3.26 11.91 6.02
N GLY A 158 3.04 10.62 6.24
CA GLY A 158 2.20 9.78 5.39
C GLY A 158 1.83 8.49 6.12
N GLN A 159 0.91 7.73 5.55
CA GLN A 159 0.44 6.49 6.15
C GLN A 159 0.39 5.36 5.11
N GLY A 160 0.31 4.14 5.59
CA GLY A 160 0.00 3.00 4.77
C GLY A 160 -0.68 1.92 5.58
N ILE A 161 -1.57 1.19 4.93
CA ILE A 161 -2.22 0.01 5.48
C ILE A 161 -1.96 -1.20 4.60
N ALA A 162 -1.87 -2.39 5.16
CA ALA A 162 -1.73 -3.61 4.39
C ALA A 162 -2.54 -4.75 5.01
N LEU A 163 -3.05 -5.62 4.14
CA LEU A 163 -3.76 -6.85 4.48
C LEU A 163 -3.07 -8.03 3.78
N LEU A 164 -2.69 -9.03 4.57
CA LEU A 164 -1.99 -10.22 4.10
C LEU A 164 -2.92 -11.42 4.02
N THR A 165 -2.52 -12.40 3.20
CA THR A 165 -3.29 -13.62 2.95
C THR A 165 -3.48 -14.50 4.20
N ASP A 166 -2.64 -14.32 5.21
CA ASP A 166 -2.79 -15.00 6.51
C ASP A 166 -3.74 -14.25 7.47
N GLY A 167 -4.39 -13.16 7.03
CA GLY A 167 -5.26 -12.31 7.84
C GLY A 167 -4.52 -11.28 8.71
N THR A 168 -3.21 -11.09 8.52
CA THR A 168 -2.48 -9.99 9.16
C THR A 168 -2.91 -8.65 8.55
N ALA A 169 -3.37 -7.74 9.41
CA ALA A 169 -3.52 -6.33 9.12
C ALA A 169 -2.32 -5.56 9.69
N LEU A 170 -1.78 -4.63 8.91
CA LEU A 170 -0.67 -3.75 9.27
C LEU A 170 -1.07 -2.30 9.01
N ARG A 171 -0.75 -1.40 9.94
CA ARG A 171 -0.77 0.05 9.69
C ARG A 171 0.60 0.61 9.99
N MET A 172 1.13 1.35 9.03
CA MET A 172 2.42 2.01 9.05
C MET A 172 2.16 3.52 8.99
N VAL A 173 2.65 4.26 9.97
CA VAL A 173 2.65 5.72 9.94
C VAL A 173 4.10 6.17 9.75
N ARG A 174 4.34 6.97 8.71
CA ARG A 174 5.61 7.64 8.44
C ARG A 174 5.48 9.06 8.98
N ASP A 175 6.12 9.31 10.12
CA ASP A 175 6.19 10.63 10.74
C ASP A 175 7.67 10.95 11.02
N PRO A 176 8.24 11.98 10.36
CA PRO A 176 9.66 12.35 10.52
C PRO A 176 9.97 12.96 11.89
N HIS A 177 8.97 13.39 12.66
CA HIS A 177 9.14 13.98 13.99
C HIS A 177 8.80 12.99 15.12
N ARG A 178 8.61 11.72 14.78
CA ARG A 178 8.29 10.67 15.75
C ARG A 178 9.43 10.45 16.74
N ARG A 179 9.06 10.14 17.99
CA ARG A 179 10.01 9.85 19.08
C ARG A 179 10.87 8.64 18.76
N PHE A 180 12.12 8.68 19.21
CA PHE A 180 13.04 7.55 19.10
C PHE A 180 12.45 6.29 19.77
N GLY A 181 12.48 5.16 19.07
CA GLY A 181 11.95 3.88 19.55
C GLY A 181 10.48 3.59 19.19
N ASP A 182 9.72 4.56 18.69
CA ASP A 182 8.44 4.31 18.05
C ASP A 182 8.69 4.04 16.57
N ASP A 183 8.52 2.79 16.15
CA ASP A 183 8.73 2.39 14.77
C ASP A 183 7.56 2.74 13.87
N GLY A 184 6.44 3.21 14.42
CA GLY A 184 5.25 3.59 13.67
C GLY A 184 4.49 2.46 13.01
N VAL A 185 4.73 1.21 13.39
CA VAL A 185 4.06 0.04 12.82
C VAL A 185 3.15 -0.58 13.88
N THR A 186 1.91 -0.82 13.49
CA THR A 186 0.90 -1.50 14.32
C THR A 186 0.35 -2.69 13.55
N SER A 187 0.00 -3.76 14.26
CA SER A 187 -0.51 -4.99 13.65
C SER A 187 -1.49 -5.71 14.54
N ASN A 188 -2.50 -6.34 13.94
CA ASN A 188 -3.42 -7.23 14.64
C ASN A 188 -2.79 -8.56 15.05
N LYS A 189 -1.62 -8.91 14.50
CA LYS A 189 -0.85 -10.11 14.86
C LYS A 189 0.56 -9.70 15.30
N SER A 190 1.28 -10.63 15.93
CA SER A 190 2.67 -10.35 16.29
C SER A 190 3.51 -10.08 15.03
N LEU A 191 4.28 -9.00 15.05
CA LEU A 191 5.28 -8.69 14.02
C LEU A 191 6.46 -9.67 14.06
N ASP A 192 6.64 -10.36 15.19
CA ASP A 192 7.57 -11.47 15.37
C ASP A 192 6.75 -12.73 15.71
N ALA A 193 6.63 -13.66 14.76
CA ALA A 193 5.85 -14.89 14.93
C ALA A 193 6.25 -15.72 16.18
N GLY A 194 7.47 -15.53 16.72
CA GLY A 194 7.96 -16.21 17.92
C GLY A 194 7.55 -15.58 19.25
N ARG A 195 7.06 -14.33 19.28
CA ARG A 195 6.63 -13.65 20.50
C ARG A 195 5.11 -13.69 20.63
N ARG A 196 4.61 -14.46 21.62
CA ARG A 196 3.22 -14.31 22.09
C ARG A 196 3.13 -13.08 23.00
N TRP A 197 2.31 -12.11 22.61
CA TRP A 197 1.89 -11.04 23.51
C TRP A 197 0.58 -11.45 24.19
N PRO A 198 0.50 -11.43 25.53
CA PRO A 198 -0.74 -11.77 26.24
C PRO A 198 -1.87 -10.78 25.96
N TYR A 199 -1.56 -9.55 25.52
CA TYR A 199 -2.52 -8.53 25.10
C TYR A 199 -2.00 -7.80 23.86
N ASN A 200 -2.84 -7.72 22.81
CA ASN A 200 -2.57 -6.88 21.64
C ASN A 200 -3.68 -5.80 21.52
N PRO A 201 -3.41 -4.52 21.82
CA PRO A 201 -4.40 -3.45 21.70
C PRO A 201 -4.90 -3.25 20.26
N TYR A 202 -4.19 -3.78 19.27
CA TYR A 202 -4.52 -3.68 17.85
C TYR A 202 -5.18 -4.94 17.29
N ALA A 203 -5.66 -5.87 18.13
CA ALA A 203 -6.32 -7.10 17.66
C ALA A 203 -7.46 -6.84 16.66
N ASN A 204 -8.19 -5.73 16.84
CA ASN A 204 -9.26 -5.27 15.93
C ASN A 204 -8.82 -4.07 15.08
N LEU A 205 -7.56 -4.04 14.62
CA LEU A 205 -6.98 -2.89 13.92
C LEU A 205 -7.84 -2.35 12.76
N THR A 206 -8.53 -3.22 12.04
CA THR A 206 -9.39 -2.84 10.90
C THR A 206 -10.66 -2.10 11.31
N GLU A 207 -11.04 -2.18 12.58
CA GLU A 207 -12.21 -1.52 13.19
C GLU A 207 -11.81 -0.25 13.93
N GLN A 208 -10.52 0.07 14.03
CA GLN A 208 -9.99 1.22 14.73
C GLN A 208 -9.77 2.43 13.80
N GLY A 209 -9.61 3.61 14.40
CA GLY A 209 -9.39 4.87 13.69
C GLY A 209 -10.68 5.63 13.39
N ASP A 210 -10.61 6.60 12.49
CA ASP A 210 -11.76 7.40 12.06
C ASP A 210 -12.64 6.64 11.04
N GLN A 211 -13.73 7.28 10.59
CA GLN A 211 -14.64 6.68 9.62
C GLN A 211 -13.96 6.42 8.27
N ALA A 212 -13.05 7.30 7.84
CA ALA A 212 -12.37 7.17 6.56
C ALA A 212 -11.43 5.96 6.54
N LEU A 213 -10.64 5.76 7.60
CA LEU A 213 -9.74 4.63 7.75
C LEU A 213 -10.51 3.30 7.80
N ARG A 214 -11.61 3.25 8.56
CA ARG A 214 -12.47 2.04 8.58
C ARG A 214 -13.09 1.73 7.21
N ALA A 215 -13.54 2.75 6.49
CA ALA A 215 -14.05 2.58 5.13
C ALA A 215 -12.96 2.09 4.16
N ALA A 216 -11.74 2.61 4.29
CA ALA A 216 -10.58 2.15 3.52
C ALA A 216 -10.24 0.69 3.82
N TRP A 217 -10.27 0.27 5.09
CA TRP A 217 -10.10 -1.14 5.48
C TRP A 217 -11.15 -2.05 4.87
N ALA A 218 -12.42 -1.65 4.89
CA ALA A 218 -13.50 -2.42 4.30
C ALA A 218 -13.28 -2.64 2.79
N GLN A 219 -12.96 -1.58 2.05
CA GLN A 219 -12.70 -1.67 0.61
C GLN A 219 -11.40 -2.42 0.27
N LEU A 220 -10.35 -2.26 1.09
CA LEU A 220 -9.12 -3.05 0.97
C LEU A 220 -9.37 -4.54 1.19
N THR A 221 -10.26 -4.89 2.11
CA THR A 221 -10.65 -6.28 2.35
C THR A 221 -11.35 -6.88 1.13
N LEU A 222 -12.30 -6.16 0.53
CA LEU A 222 -12.98 -6.62 -0.69
C LEU A 222 -12.02 -6.84 -1.86
N LEU A 223 -11.12 -5.87 -2.10
CA LEU A 223 -10.10 -6.00 -3.14
C LEU A 223 -9.15 -7.16 -2.86
N HIS A 224 -8.69 -7.29 -1.61
CA HIS A 224 -7.80 -8.36 -1.19
C HIS A 224 -8.44 -9.72 -1.42
N SER A 225 -9.69 -9.93 -0.99
CA SER A 225 -10.41 -11.20 -1.17
C SER A 225 -10.54 -11.54 -2.66
N THR A 226 -10.94 -10.57 -3.48
CA THR A 226 -11.09 -10.76 -4.94
C THR A 226 -9.76 -11.21 -5.58
N LEU A 227 -8.64 -10.57 -5.21
CA LEU A 227 -7.32 -10.92 -5.72
C LEU A 227 -6.82 -12.24 -5.14
N ALA A 228 -6.98 -12.49 -3.84
CA ALA A 228 -6.51 -13.69 -3.18
C ALA A 228 -7.21 -14.93 -3.74
N GLU A 229 -8.54 -14.89 -3.89
CA GLU A 229 -9.32 -15.97 -4.50
C GLU A 229 -8.81 -16.31 -5.89
N HIS A 230 -8.56 -15.31 -6.74
CA HIS A 230 -8.07 -15.53 -8.10
C HIS A 230 -6.59 -15.97 -8.17
N LEU A 231 -5.72 -15.32 -7.39
CA LEU A 231 -4.26 -15.49 -7.46
C LEU A 231 -3.76 -16.71 -6.69
N LEU A 232 -4.52 -17.20 -5.71
CA LEU A 232 -4.16 -18.39 -4.92
C LEU A 232 -4.97 -19.63 -5.30
N ALA A 233 -6.05 -19.50 -6.08
CA ALA A 233 -6.73 -20.67 -6.64
C ALA A 233 -5.71 -21.55 -7.37
N ARG A 234 -5.62 -22.82 -6.95
CA ARG A 234 -4.75 -23.82 -7.59
C ARG A 234 -5.13 -23.93 -9.06
N ARG A 235 -4.12 -24.05 -9.94
CA ARG A 235 -4.35 -24.45 -11.33
C ARG A 235 -5.21 -25.72 -11.33
N PRO A 236 -6.29 -25.81 -12.12
CA PRO A 236 -6.76 -27.13 -12.55
C PRO A 236 -5.57 -27.83 -13.22
N ALA A 237 -5.34 -29.07 -12.82
CA ALA A 237 -4.32 -29.94 -13.40
C ALA A 237 -4.54 -30.17 -14.89
#